data_AF-A0A3D6BZT2-F1
#
_entry.id   AF-A0A3D6BZT2-F1
#
_cell.length_a   1.000
_cell.length_b   1.000
_cell.length_c   1.000
_cell.angle_alpha   90.00
_cell.angle_beta   90.00
_cell.angle_gamma   90.00
#
_symmetry.space_group_name_H-M   'P 1'
#
loop_
_entity.id
_entity.type
_entity.pdbx_description
1 polymer ?
#
loop_
_entity_poly.entity_id
_entity_poly.type
_entity_poly.pdbx_seq_one_letter_code
_entity_poly.pdbx_strand_id
1 'polypeptide(L)'
;MDWKDIASNVAKVAPGIGAAIGGPAGSVVGLGVKALCGFFGIDSGAQDAAKQVEQALNNMTAAEAIELKKADQDFQIQMEELGVKVFELEAKDRDSARQRERDVGSRETAVLAYLMTVAFVVAIGMVLYAIFFGNGLHNIGEMAAGLIGILIGHLANKVEQVYGYFFGSSKGSHAKTGALAQQIGKALESRQGI
;
A
#
# COMPACT_ATOMS: atom_id res chain seq x y z
N MET A 1 -32.32 -25.21 17.38
CA MET A 1 -30.95 -25.75 17.33
C MET A 1 -29.92 -24.62 17.33
N ASP A 2 -28.63 -24.92 17.53
CA ASP A 2 -27.57 -23.93 17.34
C ASP A 2 -27.29 -23.74 15.83
N TRP A 3 -26.78 -22.58 15.42
CA TRP A 3 -26.44 -22.27 14.02
C TRP A 3 -25.48 -23.29 13.38
N LYS A 4 -24.70 -24.00 14.19
CA LYS A 4 -23.81 -25.09 13.75
C LYS A 4 -24.58 -26.30 13.22
N ASP A 5 -25.69 -26.65 13.84
CA ASP A 5 -26.53 -27.78 13.42
C ASP A 5 -27.28 -27.41 12.13
N ILE A 6 -27.76 -26.17 12.04
CA ILE A 6 -28.36 -25.59 10.84
C ILE A 6 -27.34 -25.62 9.69
N ALA A 7 -26.09 -25.20 9.93
CA ALA A 7 -25.02 -25.23 8.94
C ALA A 7 -24.75 -26.65 8.42
N SER A 8 -24.70 -27.65 9.30
CA SER A 8 -24.48 -29.05 8.91
C SER A 8 -25.60 -29.61 8.03
N ASN A 9 -26.85 -29.22 8.30
CA ASN A 9 -27.99 -29.63 7.48
C ASN A 9 -28.04 -28.91 6.14
N VAL A 10 -27.75 -27.61 6.12
CA VAL A 10 -27.68 -26.82 4.88
C VAL A 10 -26.52 -27.27 4.01
N ALA A 11 -25.36 -27.62 4.59
CA ALA A 11 -24.18 -28.07 3.84
C ALA A 11 -24.43 -29.33 2.97
N LYS A 12 -25.46 -30.13 3.26
CA LYS A 12 -25.85 -31.29 2.44
C LYS A 12 -26.48 -30.89 1.10
N VAL A 13 -27.10 -29.70 1.02
CA VAL A 13 -27.84 -29.22 -0.16
C VAL A 13 -27.13 -28.01 -0.80
N ALA A 14 -26.61 -27.11 0.05
CA ALA A 14 -25.92 -25.87 -0.28
C ALA A 14 -24.59 -25.81 0.50
N PRO A 15 -23.54 -26.47 -0.01
CA PRO A 15 -22.26 -26.57 0.69
C PRO A 15 -21.53 -25.24 0.87
N GLY A 16 -21.68 -24.27 -0.05
CA GLY A 16 -21.04 -22.95 0.05
C GLY A 16 -21.62 -22.10 1.19
N ILE A 17 -22.95 -22.00 1.27
CA ILE A 17 -23.68 -21.31 2.33
C ILE A 17 -23.49 -22.06 3.66
N GLY A 18 -23.56 -23.39 3.66
CA GLY A 18 -23.32 -24.21 4.84
C GLY A 18 -21.91 -24.04 5.40
N ALA A 19 -20.87 -24.00 4.54
CA ALA A 19 -19.50 -23.72 4.94
C ALA A 19 -19.32 -22.27 5.43
N ALA A 20 -20.01 -21.31 4.82
CA ALA A 20 -19.98 -19.93 5.29
C ALA A 20 -20.56 -19.79 6.70
N ILE A 21 -21.66 -20.48 7.03
CA ILE A 21 -22.29 -20.46 8.37
C ILE A 21 -21.51 -21.30 9.39
N GLY A 22 -21.03 -22.48 9.00
CA GLY A 22 -20.37 -23.45 9.88
C GLY A 22 -18.86 -23.30 10.00
N GLY A 23 -18.24 -22.40 9.21
CA GLY A 23 -16.80 -22.17 9.20
C GLY A 23 -16.27 -21.54 10.50
N PRO A 24 -14.93 -21.39 10.63
CA PRO A 24 -14.30 -20.77 11.79
C PRO A 24 -14.96 -19.43 12.11
N ALA A 25 -15.37 -19.25 13.37
CA ALA A 25 -16.12 -18.08 13.81
C ALA A 25 -15.32 -16.80 13.52
N GLY A 26 -15.72 -16.04 12.49
CA GLY A 26 -15.17 -14.71 12.26
C GLY A 26 -15.24 -14.16 10.84
N SER A 27 -14.98 -14.95 9.79
CA SER A 27 -14.71 -14.32 8.46
C SER A 27 -15.93 -14.21 7.54
N VAL A 28 -16.86 -15.18 7.55
CA VAL A 28 -17.97 -15.22 6.57
C VAL A 28 -19.32 -15.70 7.12
N VAL A 29 -19.41 -15.99 8.43
CA VAL A 29 -20.62 -16.50 9.10
C VAL A 29 -21.81 -15.55 8.92
N GLY A 30 -21.59 -14.25 9.07
CA GLY A 30 -22.65 -13.24 8.88
C GLY A 30 -23.19 -13.19 7.45
N LEU A 31 -22.34 -13.44 6.45
CA LEU A 31 -22.75 -13.46 5.04
C LEU A 31 -23.52 -14.74 4.71
N GLY A 32 -23.08 -15.89 5.21
CA GLY A 32 -23.79 -17.16 5.05
C GLY A 32 -25.18 -17.14 5.69
N VAL A 33 -25.29 -16.63 6.93
CA VAL A 33 -26.58 -16.48 7.63
C VAL A 33 -27.50 -15.54 6.88
N LYS A 34 -26.97 -14.41 6.39
CA LYS A 34 -27.76 -13.44 5.62
C LYS A 34 -28.23 -13.98 4.27
N ALA A 35 -27.40 -14.76 3.57
CA ALA A 35 -27.77 -15.40 2.31
C ALA A 35 -28.89 -16.43 2.53
N LEU A 36 -28.77 -17.26 3.57
CA LEU A 36 -29.78 -18.26 3.90
C LEU A 36 -31.09 -17.62 4.37
N CYS A 37 -31.03 -16.63 5.27
CA CYS A 37 -32.21 -15.89 5.71
C CYS A 37 -32.87 -15.13 4.53
N GLY A 38 -32.07 -14.54 3.64
CA GLY A 38 -32.55 -13.87 2.44
C GLY A 38 -33.29 -14.79 1.47
N PHE A 39 -32.83 -16.04 1.31
CA PHE A 39 -33.53 -17.04 0.51
C PHE A 39 -34.92 -17.37 1.05
N PHE A 40 -35.05 -17.50 2.38
CA PHE A 40 -36.33 -17.76 3.04
C PHE A 40 -37.16 -16.50 3.34
N GLY A 41 -36.68 -15.30 2.98
CA GLY A 41 -37.35 -14.03 3.28
C GLY A 41 -37.40 -13.68 4.77
N ILE A 42 -36.52 -14.26 5.58
CA ILE A 42 -36.43 -14.06 7.03
C ILE A 42 -35.45 -12.91 7.33
N ASP A 43 -35.77 -12.07 8.30
CA ASP A 43 -34.82 -11.07 8.76
C ASP A 43 -33.69 -11.73 9.58
N SER A 44 -32.46 -11.64 9.07
CA SER A 44 -31.24 -12.12 9.72
C SER A 44 -30.97 -11.51 11.11
N GLY A 45 -31.60 -10.38 11.44
CA GLY A 45 -31.49 -9.71 12.75
C GLY A 45 -32.57 -10.12 13.76
N ALA A 46 -33.56 -10.93 13.37
CA ALA A 46 -34.64 -11.33 14.27
C ALA A 46 -34.14 -12.27 15.38
N GLN A 47 -34.65 -12.07 16.61
CA GLN A 47 -34.27 -12.90 17.77
C GLN A 47 -34.57 -14.40 17.57
N ASP A 48 -35.57 -14.73 16.76
CA ASP A 48 -35.95 -16.10 16.42
C ASP A 48 -35.54 -16.54 15.00
N ALA A 49 -34.66 -15.79 14.31
CA ALA A 49 -34.25 -16.08 12.93
C ALA A 49 -33.76 -17.52 12.75
N ALA A 50 -32.95 -18.03 13.70
CA ALA A 50 -32.44 -19.41 13.66
C ALA A 50 -33.57 -20.46 13.67
N LYS A 51 -34.60 -20.25 14.50
CA LYS A 51 -35.75 -21.16 14.60
C LYS A 51 -36.63 -21.10 13.36
N GLN A 52 -36.83 -19.90 12.81
CA GLN A 52 -37.62 -19.71 11.59
C GLN A 52 -36.94 -20.36 10.38
N VAL A 53 -35.62 -20.23 10.26
CA VAL A 53 -34.82 -20.88 9.22
C VAL A 53 -34.85 -22.40 9.40
N GLU A 54 -34.74 -22.91 10.62
CA GLU A 54 -34.85 -24.34 10.92
C GLU A 54 -36.23 -24.90 10.51
N GLN A 55 -37.32 -24.18 10.81
CA GLN A 55 -38.66 -24.56 10.40
C GLN A 55 -38.85 -24.52 8.88
N ALA A 56 -38.29 -23.52 8.21
CA ALA A 56 -38.34 -23.41 6.76
C ALA A 56 -37.55 -24.53 6.08
N LEU A 57 -36.38 -24.89 6.62
CA LEU A 57 -35.57 -26.02 6.14
C LEU A 57 -36.26 -27.37 6.32
N ASN A 58 -36.93 -27.59 7.45
CA ASN A 58 -37.62 -28.85 7.73
C ASN A 58 -38.90 -29.03 6.88
N ASN A 59 -39.54 -27.93 6.46
CA ASN A 59 -40.71 -27.95 5.59
C ASN A 59 -40.38 -27.77 4.10
N MET A 60 -39.09 -27.71 3.76
CA MET A 60 -38.63 -27.43 2.41
C MET A 60 -39.02 -28.56 1.45
N THR A 61 -39.56 -28.18 0.30
CA THR A 61 -39.89 -29.09 -0.80
C THR A 61 -38.66 -29.43 -1.63
N ALA A 62 -38.72 -30.53 -2.39
CA ALA A 62 -37.63 -30.94 -3.28
C ALA A 62 -37.34 -29.90 -4.39
N ALA A 63 -38.33 -29.10 -4.78
CA ALA A 63 -38.16 -28.00 -5.74
C ALA A 63 -37.36 -26.83 -5.13
N GLU A 64 -37.70 -26.44 -3.91
CA GLU A 64 -36.98 -25.39 -3.16
C GLU A 64 -35.55 -25.83 -2.82
N ALA A 65 -35.30 -27.13 -2.61
CA ALA A 65 -33.95 -27.67 -2.43
C ALA A 65 -33.06 -27.44 -3.67
N ILE A 66 -33.63 -27.54 -4.87
CA ILE A 66 -32.92 -27.28 -6.13
C ILE A 66 -32.66 -25.78 -6.30
N GLU A 67 -33.62 -24.93 -5.92
CA GLU A 67 -33.44 -23.47 -5.93
C GLU A 67 -32.39 -23.02 -4.93
N LEU A 68 -32.38 -23.60 -3.73
CA LEU A 68 -31.36 -23.34 -2.71
C LEU A 68 -29.96 -23.73 -3.21
N LYS A 69 -29.86 -24.83 -3.96
CA LYS A 69 -28.59 -25.24 -4.60
C LYS A 69 -28.14 -24.27 -5.70
N LYS A 70 -29.06 -23.65 -6.44
CA LYS A 70 -28.72 -22.58 -7.41
C LYS A 70 -28.26 -21.32 -6.68
N ALA A 71 -28.97 -20.93 -5.63
CA ALA A 71 -28.58 -19.80 -4.78
C ALA A 71 -27.20 -20.02 -4.13
N ASP A 72 -26.84 -21.26 -3.80
CA ASP A 72 -25.50 -21.63 -3.34
C ASP A 72 -24.41 -21.39 -4.40
N GLN A 73 -24.68 -21.73 -5.66
CA GLN A 73 -23.75 -21.49 -6.76
C GLN A 73 -23.55 -19.99 -6.99
N ASP A 74 -24.63 -19.20 -6.99
CA ASP A 74 -24.56 -17.74 -7.13
C ASP A 74 -23.79 -17.11 -5.96
N PHE A 75 -24.00 -17.62 -4.74
CA PHE A 75 -23.26 -17.20 -3.55
C PHE A 75 -21.76 -17.49 -3.69
N GLN A 76 -21.38 -18.67 -4.18
CA GLN A 76 -19.97 -19.02 -4.41
C GLN A 76 -19.32 -18.12 -5.47
N ILE A 77 -20.01 -17.83 -6.58
CA ILE A 77 -19.53 -16.91 -7.62
C ILE A 77 -19.30 -15.51 -7.04
N GLN A 78 -20.25 -14.99 -6.26
CA GLN A 78 -20.09 -13.69 -5.60
C GLN A 78 -18.91 -13.70 -4.63
N MET A 79 -18.71 -14.77 -3.87
CA MET A 79 -17.58 -14.90 -2.95
C MET A 79 -16.23 -14.91 -3.69
N GLU A 80 -16.14 -15.58 -4.83
CA GLU A 80 -14.96 -15.56 -5.70
C GLU A 80 -14.72 -14.16 -6.29
N GLU A 81 -15.76 -13.49 -6.79
CA GLU A 81 -15.66 -12.11 -7.29
C GLU A 81 -15.19 -11.13 -6.22
N LEU A 82 -15.70 -11.24 -5.00
CA LEU A 82 -15.25 -10.44 -3.87
C LEU A 82 -13.76 -10.70 -3.57
N GLY A 83 -13.31 -11.95 -3.63
CA GLY A 83 -11.91 -12.31 -3.50
C GLY A 83 -11.02 -11.69 -4.56
N VAL A 84 -11.45 -11.71 -5.83
CA VAL A 84 -10.73 -11.08 -6.94
C VAL A 84 -10.64 -9.56 -6.77
N LYS A 85 -11.73 -8.92 -6.33
CA LYS A 85 -11.74 -7.46 -6.07
C LYS A 85 -10.78 -7.07 -4.94
N VAL A 86 -10.71 -7.87 -3.87
CA VAL A 86 -9.74 -7.63 -2.78
C VAL A 86 -8.31 -7.73 -3.30
N PHE A 87 -8.00 -8.74 -4.11
CA PHE A 87 -6.68 -8.87 -4.74
C PHE A 87 -6.34 -7.69 -5.67
N GLU A 88 -7.32 -7.22 -6.47
CA GLU A 88 -7.14 -6.06 -7.33
C GLU A 88 -6.92 -4.77 -6.53
N LEU A 89 -7.64 -4.60 -5.41
CA LEU A 89 -7.46 -3.50 -4.46
C LEU A 89 -6.06 -3.52 -3.85
N GLU A 90 -5.57 -4.68 -3.41
CA GLU A 90 -4.21 -4.84 -2.88
C GLU A 90 -3.13 -4.57 -3.95
N ALA A 91 -3.36 -5.01 -5.19
CA ALA A 91 -2.47 -4.74 -6.32
C ALA A 91 -2.42 -3.23 -6.63
N LYS A 92 -3.58 -2.56 -6.66
CA LYS A 92 -3.67 -1.10 -6.84
C LYS A 92 -3.00 -0.34 -5.70
N ASP A 93 -3.14 -0.80 -4.45
CA ASP A 93 -2.49 -0.16 -3.31
C ASP A 93 -0.96 -0.23 -3.44
N ARG A 94 -0.41 -1.39 -3.83
CA ARG A 94 1.03 -1.56 -4.10
C ARG A 94 1.53 -0.70 -5.26
N ASP A 95 0.75 -0.60 -6.33
CA ASP A 95 1.10 0.28 -7.46
C ASP A 95 1.01 1.75 -7.07
N SER A 96 0.04 2.14 -6.25
CA SER A 96 -0.05 3.51 -5.70
C SER A 96 1.14 3.85 -4.80
N ALA A 97 1.62 2.90 -3.99
CA ALA A 97 2.80 3.07 -3.15
C ALA A 97 4.06 3.26 -4.01
N ARG A 98 4.20 2.49 -5.09
CA ARG A 98 5.29 2.65 -6.07
C ARG A 98 5.22 3.96 -6.84
N GLN A 99 4.02 4.46 -7.14
CA GLN A 99 3.81 5.75 -7.79
C GLN A 99 4.13 6.91 -6.83
N ARG A 100 3.70 6.83 -5.56
CA ARG A 100 4.04 7.83 -4.55
C ARG A 100 5.55 7.95 -4.32
N GLU A 101 6.29 6.86 -4.26
CA GLU A 101 7.76 6.91 -4.16
C GLU A 101 8.42 7.60 -5.38
N ARG A 102 7.83 7.49 -6.57
CA ARG A 102 8.32 8.17 -7.78
C ARG A 102 7.95 9.65 -7.81
N ASP A 103 6.76 10.00 -7.32
CA ASP A 103 6.23 11.36 -7.41
C ASP A 103 6.72 12.26 -6.25
N VAL A 104 6.76 11.74 -5.01
CA VAL A 104 7.20 12.48 -3.82
C VAL A 104 8.71 12.75 -3.88
N GLY A 105 9.50 11.86 -4.48
CA GLY A 105 10.95 12.02 -4.58
C GLY A 105 11.44 12.99 -5.66
N SER A 106 10.62 13.36 -6.65
CA SER A 106 11.12 14.05 -7.86
C SER A 106 10.84 15.55 -7.91
N ARG A 107 9.63 16.01 -7.53
CA ARG A 107 9.26 17.43 -7.71
C ARG A 107 9.59 18.31 -6.52
N GLU A 108 9.20 17.92 -5.31
CA GLU A 108 9.39 18.76 -4.11
C GLU A 108 10.87 18.90 -3.77
N THR A 109 11.61 17.80 -3.86
CA THR A 109 13.06 17.73 -3.70
C THR A 109 13.76 18.58 -4.76
N ALA A 110 13.34 18.51 -6.03
CA ALA A 110 13.95 19.31 -7.10
C ALA A 110 13.68 20.82 -6.92
N VAL A 111 12.48 21.20 -6.47
CA VAL A 111 12.16 22.60 -6.16
C VAL A 111 13.00 23.11 -4.99
N LEU A 112 13.19 22.30 -3.94
CA LEU A 112 14.03 22.65 -2.79
C LEU A 112 15.51 22.77 -3.19
N ALA A 113 15.99 21.90 -4.07
CA ALA A 113 17.35 21.95 -4.61
C ALA A 113 17.58 23.19 -5.49
N TYR A 114 16.59 23.55 -6.30
CA TYR A 114 16.62 24.76 -7.11
C TYR A 114 16.64 26.01 -6.23
N LEU A 115 15.76 26.09 -5.22
CA LEU A 115 15.74 27.17 -4.24
C LEU A 115 17.07 27.34 -3.51
N MET A 116 17.68 26.25 -3.04
CA MET A 116 18.97 26.31 -2.36
C MET A 116 20.11 26.73 -3.29
N THR A 117 20.09 26.28 -4.56
CA THR A 117 21.09 26.68 -5.55
C THR A 117 20.96 28.16 -5.89
N VAL A 118 19.73 28.67 -6.08
CA VAL A 118 19.48 30.10 -6.31
C VAL A 118 19.90 30.94 -5.10
N ALA A 119 19.55 30.52 -3.88
CA ALA A 119 19.95 31.22 -2.66
C ALA A 119 21.48 31.30 -2.51
N PHE A 120 22.20 30.23 -2.87
CA PHE A 120 23.66 30.22 -2.87
C PHE A 120 24.28 31.16 -3.91
N VAL A 121 23.79 31.11 -5.15
CA VAL A 121 24.26 32.00 -6.24
C VAL A 121 24.00 33.47 -5.89
N VAL A 122 22.84 33.78 -5.32
CA VAL A 122 22.49 35.14 -4.87
C VAL A 122 23.37 35.58 -3.69
N ALA A 123 23.62 34.71 -2.71
CA ALA A 123 24.50 35.02 -1.58
C ALA A 123 25.94 35.34 -2.04
N ILE A 124 26.50 34.51 -2.93
CA ILE A 124 27.82 34.79 -3.52
C ILE A 124 27.79 36.06 -4.35
N GLY A 125 26.75 36.25 -5.17
CA GLY A 125 26.59 37.45 -6.00
C GLY A 125 26.56 38.74 -5.17
N MET A 126 25.85 38.74 -4.04
CA MET A 126 25.83 39.88 -3.12
C MET A 126 27.18 40.16 -2.49
N VAL A 127 27.92 39.12 -2.07
CA VAL A 127 29.25 39.27 -1.47
C VAL A 127 30.26 39.78 -2.49
N LEU A 128 30.25 39.23 -3.71
CA LEU A 128 31.11 39.71 -4.80
C LEU A 128 30.75 41.14 -5.21
N TYR A 129 29.47 41.47 -5.31
CA TYR A 129 29.03 42.84 -5.60
C TYR A 129 29.50 43.82 -4.52
N ALA A 130 29.39 43.45 -3.24
CA ALA A 130 29.87 44.28 -2.13
C ALA A 130 31.40 44.51 -2.20
N ILE A 131 32.18 43.47 -2.55
CA ILE A 131 33.64 43.54 -2.70
C ILE A 131 34.07 44.43 -3.87
N PHE A 132 33.44 44.26 -5.05
CA PHE A 132 33.91 44.86 -6.30
C PHE A 132 33.28 46.22 -6.62
N PHE A 133 32.03 46.46 -6.21
CA PHE A 133 31.25 47.64 -6.57
C PHE A 133 30.68 48.40 -5.36
N GLY A 134 30.62 47.76 -4.20
CA GLY A 134 30.25 48.41 -2.93
C GLY A 134 31.47 48.93 -2.16
N ASN A 135 31.24 49.81 -1.20
CA ASN A 135 32.27 50.24 -0.24
C ASN A 135 32.57 49.17 0.86
N GLY A 136 32.32 47.88 0.63
CA GLY A 136 32.33 46.84 1.68
C GLY A 136 33.21 45.64 1.30
N LEU A 137 34.44 45.53 1.80
CA LEU A 137 34.74 45.09 3.18
C LEU A 137 35.50 46.09 4.05
N HIS A 138 35.82 47.29 3.54
CA HIS A 138 36.68 48.24 4.26
C HIS A 138 36.18 48.65 5.65
N ASN A 139 34.87 48.57 5.92
CA ASN A 139 34.24 48.89 7.21
C ASN A 139 33.73 47.66 7.98
N ILE A 140 33.96 46.45 7.47
CA ILE A 140 33.57 45.20 8.14
C ILE A 140 34.80 44.73 8.91
N GLY A 141 34.72 44.71 10.25
CA GLY A 141 35.82 44.23 11.09
C GLY A 141 36.27 42.82 10.67
N GLU A 142 37.57 42.54 10.77
CA GLU A 142 38.21 41.29 10.31
C GLU A 142 37.49 40.02 10.81
N MET A 143 36.95 40.07 12.02
CA MET A 143 36.11 39.02 12.61
C MET A 143 34.82 38.76 11.80
N ALA A 144 34.12 39.81 11.37
CA ALA A 144 32.89 39.69 10.59
C ALA A 144 33.18 39.19 9.16
N ALA A 145 34.31 39.58 8.57
CA ALA A 145 34.77 39.02 7.29
C ALA A 145 35.04 37.49 7.39
N GLY A 146 35.69 37.06 8.47
CA GLY A 146 35.93 35.64 8.75
C GLY A 146 34.63 34.84 8.95
N LEU A 147 33.67 35.40 9.69
CA LEU A 147 32.36 34.77 9.89
C LEU A 147 31.57 34.63 8.58
N ILE A 148 31.59 35.65 7.71
CA ILE A 148 30.96 35.58 6.38
C ILE A 148 31.60 34.45 5.54
N GLY A 149 32.93 34.33 5.55
CA GLY A 149 33.64 33.25 4.86
C GLY A 149 33.24 31.85 5.36
N ILE A 150 33.13 31.68 6.68
CA ILE A 150 32.68 30.41 7.30
C ILE A 150 31.23 30.08 6.89
N LEU A 151 30.33 31.07 6.90
CA LEU A 151 28.93 30.88 6.52
C LEU A 151 28.78 30.52 5.04
N ILE A 152 29.55 31.15 4.15
CA ILE A 152 29.59 30.80 2.72
C ILE A 152 30.14 29.39 2.53
N GLY A 153 31.21 29.02 3.24
CA GLY A 153 31.76 27.67 3.21
C GLY A 153 30.75 26.61 3.70
N HIS A 154 29.99 26.90 4.75
CA HIS A 154 28.93 26.03 5.22
C HIS A 154 27.81 25.89 4.17
N LEU A 155 27.41 26.98 3.53
CA LEU A 155 26.39 26.98 2.48
C LEU A 155 26.86 26.18 1.26
N ALA A 156 28.13 26.31 0.85
CA ALA A 156 28.73 25.52 -0.22
C ALA A 156 28.67 24.00 0.09
N ASN A 157 29.05 23.60 1.30
CA ASN A 157 28.97 22.19 1.73
C ASN A 157 27.52 21.64 1.69
N LYS A 158 26.52 22.46 2.02
CA LYS A 158 25.11 22.04 1.95
C LYS A 158 24.62 21.90 0.51
N VAL A 159 25.05 22.79 -0.38
CA VAL A 159 24.77 22.70 -1.80
C VAL A 159 25.44 21.44 -2.41
N GLU A 160 26.67 21.12 -2.01
CA GLU A 160 27.36 19.89 -2.43
C GLU A 160 26.62 18.62 -1.96
N GLN A 161 26.09 18.60 -0.73
CA GLN A 161 25.25 17.50 -0.23
C GLN A 161 23.97 17.31 -1.07
N VAL A 162 23.33 18.41 -1.46
CA VAL A 162 22.16 18.38 -2.36
C VAL A 162 22.56 17.80 -3.72
N TYR A 163 23.64 18.30 -4.33
CA TYR A 163 24.15 17.76 -5.60
C TYR A 163 24.50 16.26 -5.49
N GLY A 164 25.13 15.82 -4.40
CA GLY A 164 25.42 14.41 -4.14
C GLY A 164 24.17 13.54 -4.02
N TYR A 165 23.09 14.05 -3.44
CA TYR A 165 21.80 13.35 -3.37
C TYR A 165 21.16 13.17 -4.76
N PHE A 166 21.12 14.23 -5.58
CA PHE A 166 20.49 14.19 -6.91
C PHE A 166 21.32 13.42 -7.95
N PHE A 167 22.64 13.66 -8.01
CA PHE A 167 23.51 13.08 -9.03
C PHE A 167 24.21 11.79 -8.57
N GLY A 168 24.30 11.54 -7.27
CA GLY A 168 24.89 10.32 -6.70
C GLY A 168 23.92 9.15 -6.55
N SER A 169 22.65 9.39 -6.22
CA SER A 169 21.68 8.30 -5.99
C SER A 169 21.36 7.50 -7.27
N SER A 170 21.37 8.15 -8.43
CA SER A 170 21.14 7.50 -9.73
C SER A 170 22.25 6.50 -10.09
N LYS A 171 23.52 6.85 -9.84
CA LYS A 171 24.66 5.93 -10.08
C LYS A 171 24.78 4.87 -8.99
N GLY A 172 24.46 5.23 -7.74
CA GLY A 172 24.52 4.32 -6.59
C GLY A 172 23.48 3.19 -6.64
N SER A 173 22.27 3.46 -7.13
CA SER A 173 21.22 2.44 -7.25
C SER A 173 21.58 1.38 -8.30
N HIS A 174 21.94 1.81 -9.52
CA HIS A 174 22.36 0.89 -10.59
C HIS A 174 23.60 0.07 -10.22
N ALA A 175 24.59 0.67 -9.56
CA ALA A 175 25.78 -0.04 -9.09
C ALA A 175 25.45 -1.09 -8.01
N LYS A 176 24.54 -0.78 -7.07
CA LYS A 176 24.11 -1.74 -6.03
C LYS A 176 23.28 -2.88 -6.61
N THR A 177 22.33 -2.60 -7.50
CA THR A 177 21.52 -3.63 -8.17
C THR A 177 22.40 -4.53 -9.04
N GLY A 178 23.36 -3.95 -9.77
CA GLY A 178 24.34 -4.71 -10.55
C GLY A 178 25.26 -5.58 -9.68
N ALA A 179 25.78 -5.04 -8.58
CA ALA A 179 26.60 -5.80 -7.64
C ALA A 179 25.82 -6.93 -6.96
N LEU A 180 24.55 -6.70 -6.61
CA LEU A 180 23.67 -7.71 -6.02
C LEU A 180 23.36 -8.82 -7.05
N ALA A 181 23.04 -8.46 -8.29
CA ALA A 181 22.82 -9.42 -9.37
C ALA A 181 24.07 -10.26 -9.65
N GLN A 182 25.26 -9.64 -9.62
CA GLN A 182 26.53 -10.33 -9.78
C GLN A 182 26.85 -11.28 -8.62
N GLN A 183 26.54 -10.89 -7.38
CA GLN A 183 26.71 -11.75 -6.19
C GLN A 183 25.73 -12.92 -6.21
N ILE A 184 24.48 -12.70 -6.62
CA ILE A 184 23.48 -13.76 -6.78
C ILE A 184 23.91 -14.72 -7.89
N GLY A 185 24.37 -14.22 -9.03
CA GLY A 185 24.91 -15.04 -10.12
C GLY A 185 26.05 -15.95 -9.65
N LYS A 186 27.05 -15.38 -8.97
CA LYS A 186 28.17 -16.15 -8.39
C LYS A 186 27.71 -17.19 -7.36
N ALA A 187 26.72 -16.84 -6.53
CA ALA A 187 26.19 -17.77 -5.53
C ALA A 187 25.42 -18.95 -6.18
N LEU A 188 24.73 -18.71 -7.30
CA LEU A 188 24.05 -19.75 -8.06
C LEU A 188 25.04 -20.65 -8.81
N GLU A 189 26.08 -20.08 -9.42
CA GLU A 189 27.16 -20.83 -10.07
C GLU A 189 27.88 -21.75 -9.05
N SER A 190 28.21 -21.23 -7.86
CA SER A 190 28.83 -22.03 -6.79
C SER A 190 27.95 -23.18 -6.25
N ARG A 191 26.63 -23.11 -6.46
CA ARG A 191 25.66 -24.14 -6.06
C ARG A 191 25.38 -25.17 -7.14
N GLN A 192 25.64 -24.88 -8.40
CA GLN A 192 25.34 -25.77 -9.52
C GLN A 192 26.51 -26.63 -10.01
N GLY A 193 27.72 -26.47 -9.48
CA GLY A 193 28.80 -27.44 -9.67
C GLY A 193 29.21 -27.64 -11.13
N ILE A 194 29.60 -26.55 -11.80
CA ILE A 194 30.69 -26.56 -12.79
C ILE A 194 31.84 -25.76 -12.19
#